data_AF-A0A7W7RJB9-F1
#
_entry.id   AF-A0A7W7RJB9-F1
#
_cell.length_a   1.000
_cell.length_b   1.000
_cell.length_c   1.000
_cell.angle_alpha   90.00
_cell.angle_beta   90.00
_cell.angle_gamma   90.00
#
_symmetry.space_group_name_H-M   'P 1'
#
loop_
_entity.id
_entity.type
_entity.pdbx_description
1 polymer ?
#
loop_
_entity_poly.entity_id
_entity_poly.type
_entity_poly.pdbx_seq_one_letter_code
_entity_poly.pdbx_strand_id
1 'polypeptide(L)'
;MRDSGSEHAWSEFVDRWSGRCARDPELATLAQGATVGFGLRHGTDRAEFRFSDGRFATGASAATTESGPEFEVSAPPAEWSRFFEAVPRPPYQSFFGMLMRVSGAEVLGDELVFAQHAHLVRRVLELGREAASGAAAPDARSAPADGAHDGDDRRQAAGHDAVTGRYLHLDVTGSRQRVYYETAGSGRDVLFLHTAGADCAQFHHLLANPALRSRLRMVSFDLPWHGKSPPPPGAVPGSYALDTDTYARTVMALVEELGLRQPIVVGASMAGEICLELAYRHPDRLGGVVACEASDAVPGRQVRWALDPRVNQALFVPEWVDGLMAPQSPPEYRAEVWWGYSQGGHGAFYGDILFYSGDWDGRDRVPHIDTQRCPVVMLTGEYDYSCTPEMSRRTAERIPGAHFAVMPELGHFPHAENPPRFAAHLSDALTTIDTHSPKPEPADDHH
;
A
#
# COMPACT_ATOMS: atom_id res chain seq x y z
N MET A 1 46.20 4.98 4.72
CA MET A 1 46.00 4.80 6.17
C MET A 1 44.58 5.26 6.46
N ARG A 2 43.69 4.32 6.80
CA ARG A 2 42.34 4.68 7.26
C ARG A 2 42.47 5.39 8.61
N ASP A 3 41.58 6.33 8.87
CA ASP A 3 41.50 7.00 10.17
C ASP A 3 40.96 5.99 11.20
N SER A 4 41.74 5.67 12.22
CA SER A 4 41.34 4.71 13.26
C SER A 4 40.05 5.12 13.99
N GLY A 5 39.70 6.42 13.96
CA GLY A 5 38.45 6.92 14.52
C GLY A 5 37.19 6.48 13.77
N SER A 6 37.24 6.34 12.43
CA SER A 6 36.06 5.96 11.65
C SER A 6 35.76 4.46 11.74
N GLU A 7 36.80 3.63 11.81
CA GLU A 7 36.66 2.17 11.98
C GLU A 7 36.08 1.82 13.36
N HIS A 8 36.50 2.53 14.41
CA HIS A 8 35.94 2.37 15.75
C HIS A 8 34.45 2.76 15.82
N ALA A 9 34.08 3.89 15.20
CA ALA A 9 32.68 4.35 15.18
C ALA A 9 31.73 3.38 14.45
N TRP A 10 32.19 2.76 13.35
CA TRP A 10 31.41 1.74 12.65
C TRP A 10 31.22 0.48 13.50
N SER A 11 32.29 -0.03 14.11
CA SER A 11 32.22 -1.22 14.97
C SER A 11 31.26 -1.01 16.15
N GLU A 12 31.34 0.14 16.84
CA GLU A 12 30.44 0.46 17.95
C GLU A 12 28.97 0.56 17.50
N PHE A 13 28.71 1.09 16.30
CA PHE A 13 27.36 1.13 15.74
C PHE A 13 26.82 -0.28 15.48
N VAL A 14 27.61 -1.14 14.84
CA VAL A 14 27.23 -2.54 14.56
C VAL A 14 27.00 -3.33 15.84
N ASP A 15 27.76 -3.09 16.91
CA ASP A 15 27.56 -3.74 18.21
C ASP A 15 26.23 -3.32 18.84
N ARG A 16 25.88 -2.03 18.81
CA ARG A 16 24.58 -1.54 19.29
C ARG A 16 23.43 -2.12 18.48
N TRP A 17 23.57 -2.14 17.16
CA TRP A 17 22.59 -2.70 16.24
C TRP A 17 22.36 -4.19 16.50
N SER A 18 23.44 -4.98 16.56
CA SER A 18 23.38 -6.42 16.85
C SER A 18 22.76 -6.71 18.22
N GLY A 19 23.08 -5.87 19.21
CA GLY A 19 22.48 -5.96 20.54
C GLY A 19 20.96 -5.75 20.52
N ARG A 20 20.43 -4.88 19.65
CA ARG A 20 18.98 -4.72 19.46
C ARG A 20 18.37 -5.95 18.79
N CYS A 21 18.96 -6.44 17.70
CA CYS A 21 18.51 -7.66 17.02
C CYS A 21 18.41 -8.86 17.98
N ALA A 22 19.40 -9.04 18.87
CA ALA A 22 19.40 -10.14 19.83
C ALA A 22 18.28 -10.07 20.89
N ARG A 23 17.66 -8.90 21.11
CA ARG A 23 16.63 -8.68 22.13
C ARG A 23 15.24 -8.41 21.57
N ASP A 24 15.09 -8.30 20.24
CA ASP A 24 13.83 -7.94 19.60
C ASP A 24 12.87 -9.14 19.51
N PRO A 25 11.69 -9.09 20.14
CA PRO A 25 10.75 -10.22 20.16
C PRO A 25 10.06 -10.46 18.81
N GLU A 26 9.86 -9.40 18.02
CA GLU A 26 9.30 -9.51 16.67
C GLU A 26 10.27 -10.26 15.76
N LEU A 27 11.54 -9.85 15.73
CA LEU A 27 12.58 -10.54 14.97
C LEU A 27 12.75 -11.99 15.41
N ALA A 28 12.71 -12.29 16.71
CA ALA A 28 12.76 -13.66 17.22
C ALA A 28 11.57 -14.52 16.76
N THR A 29 10.40 -13.91 16.59
CA THR A 29 9.20 -14.58 16.08
C THR A 29 9.28 -14.81 14.57
N LEU A 30 9.65 -13.76 13.85
CA LEU A 30 9.83 -13.77 12.40
C LEU A 30 10.92 -14.75 11.95
N ALA A 31 11.97 -14.94 12.75
CA ALA A 31 13.08 -15.82 12.41
C ALA A 31 12.77 -17.32 12.56
N GLN A 32 11.65 -17.75 13.16
CA GLN A 32 11.40 -19.16 13.46
C GLN A 32 11.63 -20.09 12.24
N GLY A 33 12.54 -21.06 12.40
CA GLY A 33 12.90 -22.01 11.35
C GLY A 33 13.84 -21.48 10.26
N ALA A 34 14.20 -20.19 10.29
CA ALA A 34 15.13 -19.60 9.32
C ALA A 34 16.58 -19.97 9.63
N THR A 35 17.34 -20.29 8.59
CA THR A 35 18.81 -20.39 8.63
C THR A 35 19.35 -19.61 7.45
N VAL A 36 19.93 -18.45 7.72
CA VAL A 36 20.41 -17.52 6.69
C VAL A 36 21.45 -16.55 7.27
N GLY A 37 22.49 -16.27 6.50
CA GLY A 37 23.39 -15.13 6.68
C GLY A 37 23.16 -14.06 5.62
N PHE A 38 23.10 -12.79 6.02
CA PHE A 38 23.12 -11.68 5.08
C PHE A 38 23.92 -10.49 5.58
N GLY A 39 24.47 -9.73 4.65
CA GLY A 39 25.26 -8.54 4.95
C GLY A 39 24.56 -7.23 4.59
N LEU A 40 24.96 -6.15 5.26
CA LEU A 40 24.83 -4.78 4.77
C LEU A 40 26.21 -4.26 4.40
N ARG A 41 26.37 -3.80 3.15
CA ARG A 41 27.62 -3.21 2.65
C ARG A 41 27.57 -1.68 2.73
N HIS A 42 28.48 -1.08 3.50
CA HIS A 42 28.63 0.37 3.67
C HIS A 42 30.02 0.81 3.16
N GLY A 43 30.10 1.13 1.87
CA GLY A 43 31.38 1.42 1.23
C GLY A 43 32.31 0.20 1.28
N THR A 44 33.43 0.31 1.98
CA THR A 44 34.36 -0.81 2.20
C THR A 44 34.07 -1.61 3.46
N ASP A 45 33.14 -1.13 4.28
CA ASP A 45 32.78 -1.74 5.56
C ASP A 45 31.53 -2.61 5.38
N ARG A 46 31.35 -3.54 6.32
CA ARG A 46 30.26 -4.49 6.28
C ARG A 46 29.76 -4.80 7.69
N ALA A 47 28.44 -4.91 7.81
CA ALA A 47 27.77 -5.56 8.93
C ALA A 47 27.19 -6.89 8.42
N GLU A 48 27.31 -7.96 9.19
CA GLU A 48 26.72 -9.26 8.84
C GLU A 48 25.74 -9.69 9.91
N PHE A 49 24.64 -10.32 9.53
CA PHE A 49 23.58 -10.82 10.40
C PHE A 49 23.33 -12.29 10.10
N ARG A 50 23.29 -13.13 11.14
CA ARG A 50 23.11 -14.58 10.99
C ARG A 50 22.01 -15.12 11.86
N PHE A 51 21.20 -15.96 11.24
CA PHE A 51 20.16 -16.74 11.87
C PHE A 51 20.48 -18.22 11.70
N SER A 52 20.37 -18.99 12.79
CA SER A 52 20.52 -20.43 12.77
C SER A 52 19.38 -21.05 13.57
N ASP A 53 18.57 -21.86 12.90
CA ASP A 53 17.35 -22.46 13.48
C ASP A 53 16.46 -21.41 14.19
N GLY A 54 16.29 -20.27 13.52
CA GLY A 54 15.54 -19.10 13.98
C GLY A 54 16.10 -18.32 15.17
N ARG A 55 17.35 -18.61 15.58
CA ARG A 55 18.04 -17.82 16.59
C ARG A 55 19.03 -16.86 15.94
N PHE A 56 18.97 -15.59 16.32
CA PHE A 56 19.98 -14.61 15.97
C PHE A 56 21.31 -14.97 16.68
N ALA A 57 22.35 -15.28 15.91
CA ALA A 57 23.61 -15.79 16.44
C ALA A 57 24.55 -14.66 16.85
N THR A 58 24.90 -13.76 15.93
CA THR A 58 25.70 -12.54 16.17
C THR A 58 25.53 -11.60 14.97
N GLY A 59 25.79 -10.31 15.16
CA GLY A 59 26.25 -9.46 14.07
C GLY A 59 27.71 -9.10 14.27
N ALA A 60 28.54 -9.36 13.26
CA ALA A 60 29.98 -9.17 13.35
C ALA A 60 30.43 -8.01 12.46
N SER A 61 31.17 -7.07 13.05
CA SER A 61 31.95 -6.06 12.34
C SER A 61 33.34 -6.63 12.03
N ALA A 62 33.48 -7.55 11.06
CA ALA A 62 34.80 -7.89 10.49
C ALA A 62 34.73 -8.83 9.28
N ALA A 63 35.78 -8.76 8.47
CA ALA A 63 36.05 -9.61 7.32
C ALA A 63 35.94 -11.12 7.62
N THR A 64 35.12 -11.79 6.81
CA THR A 64 35.20 -13.21 6.44
C THR A 64 35.22 -14.23 7.59
N THR A 65 34.05 -14.76 7.89
CA THR A 65 33.93 -16.21 8.13
C THR A 65 34.22 -16.99 6.83
N GLU A 66 34.64 -18.25 6.90
CA GLU A 66 35.06 -19.06 5.74
C GLU A 66 34.04 -19.16 4.59
N SER A 67 32.73 -19.09 4.88
CA SER A 67 31.68 -18.82 3.90
C SER A 67 31.17 -17.40 4.11
N GLY A 68 31.16 -16.57 3.06
CA GLY A 68 30.51 -15.26 3.09
C GLY A 68 28.99 -15.36 3.32
N PRO A 69 28.27 -14.22 3.29
CA PRO A 69 26.83 -14.23 3.45
C PRO A 69 26.19 -14.73 2.15
N GLU A 70 24.98 -15.27 2.24
CA GLU A 70 24.23 -15.74 1.08
C GLU A 70 23.89 -14.57 0.13
N PHE A 71 23.62 -13.39 0.70
CA PHE A 71 23.46 -12.15 -0.04
C PHE A 71 23.88 -10.93 0.80
N GLU A 72 24.03 -9.79 0.14
CA GLU A 72 24.26 -8.50 0.78
C GLU A 72 23.30 -7.45 0.22
N VAL A 73 22.76 -6.60 1.09
CA VAL A 73 22.12 -5.34 0.69
C VAL A 73 23.19 -4.25 0.62
N SER A 74 23.25 -3.55 -0.51
CA SER A 74 24.29 -2.58 -0.81
C SER A 74 23.68 -1.26 -1.25
N ALA A 75 24.27 -0.15 -0.82
CA ALA A 75 24.00 1.20 -1.30
C ALA A 75 25.22 2.09 -1.04
N PRO A 76 25.36 3.24 -1.73
CA PRO A 76 26.42 4.20 -1.42
C PRO A 76 26.32 4.69 0.04
N PRO A 77 27.45 4.96 0.73
CA PRO A 77 27.46 5.39 2.14
C PRO A 77 26.55 6.59 2.47
N ALA A 78 26.47 7.57 1.56
CA ALA A 78 25.59 8.73 1.71
C ALA A 78 24.11 8.34 1.72
N GLU A 79 23.74 7.29 1.00
CA GLU A 79 22.36 6.80 0.92
C GLU A 79 21.98 6.00 2.16
N TRP A 80 22.91 5.21 2.73
CA TRP A 80 22.72 4.60 4.04
C TRP A 80 22.55 5.64 5.16
N SER A 81 23.29 6.75 5.07
CA SER A 81 23.15 7.84 6.04
C SER A 81 21.73 8.41 6.05
N ARG A 82 21.10 8.55 4.87
CA ARG A 82 19.70 8.98 4.73
C ARG A 82 18.70 7.92 5.22
N PHE A 83 18.96 6.65 4.93
CA PHE A 83 18.14 5.52 5.40
C PHE A 83 18.06 5.42 6.93
N PHE A 84 19.17 5.70 7.61
CA PHE A 84 19.27 5.62 9.07
C PHE A 84 18.86 6.92 9.79
N GLU A 85 18.35 7.93 9.09
CA GLU A 85 17.69 9.07 9.73
C GLU A 85 16.47 8.59 10.55
N ALA A 86 16.18 9.27 11.66
CA ALA A 86 15.07 8.88 12.55
C ALA A 86 13.70 8.91 11.84
N VAL A 87 13.50 9.93 10.99
CA VAL A 87 12.35 10.08 10.10
C VAL A 87 12.92 10.27 8.70
N PRO A 88 13.23 9.18 7.98
CA PRO A 88 13.86 9.26 6.67
C PRO A 88 12.87 9.86 5.66
N ARG A 89 13.36 10.69 4.76
CA ARG A 89 12.53 11.17 3.63
C ARG A 89 12.28 10.05 2.61
N PRO A 90 11.26 10.16 1.75
CA PRO A 90 11.09 9.26 0.62
C PRO A 90 12.33 9.26 -0.29
N PRO A 91 12.78 8.13 -0.84
CA PRO A 91 12.25 6.76 -0.72
C PRO A 91 12.96 5.93 0.39
N TYR A 92 13.61 6.57 1.35
CA TYR A 92 14.51 5.93 2.32
C TYR A 92 13.79 5.30 3.52
N GLN A 93 12.45 5.34 3.56
CA GLN A 93 11.69 4.65 4.60
C GLN A 93 11.85 3.13 4.56
N SER A 94 12.17 2.56 3.38
CA SER A 94 12.38 1.12 3.21
C SER A 94 13.49 0.81 2.21
N PHE A 95 14.13 -0.35 2.37
CA PHE A 95 15.15 -0.78 1.42
C PHE A 95 14.56 -1.12 0.05
N PHE A 96 13.30 -1.56 -0.02
CA PHE A 96 12.60 -1.71 -1.30
C PHE A 96 12.40 -0.36 -2.03
N GLY A 97 12.11 0.71 -1.29
CA GLY A 97 12.09 2.07 -1.83
C GLY A 97 13.45 2.47 -2.42
N MET A 98 14.54 2.16 -1.70
CA MET A 98 15.89 2.35 -2.22
C MET A 98 16.15 1.52 -3.48
N LEU A 99 15.84 0.22 -3.49
CA LEU A 99 16.00 -0.65 -4.67
C LEU A 99 15.27 -0.13 -5.91
N MET A 100 14.10 0.48 -5.72
CA MET A 100 13.31 1.01 -6.82
C MET A 100 13.80 2.37 -7.34
N ARG A 101 14.37 3.23 -6.47
CA ARG A 101 14.51 4.66 -6.76
C ARG A 101 15.90 5.24 -6.52
N VAL A 102 16.78 4.52 -5.84
CA VAL A 102 18.13 5.00 -5.49
C VAL A 102 19.16 4.31 -6.37
N SER A 103 19.89 5.09 -7.15
CA SER A 103 20.99 4.56 -7.97
C SER A 103 22.10 3.97 -7.09
N GLY A 104 22.48 2.73 -7.38
CA GLY A 104 23.49 1.99 -6.62
C GLY A 104 22.94 1.25 -5.40
N ALA A 105 21.64 1.33 -5.10
CA ALA A 105 21.00 0.40 -4.18
C ALA A 105 20.73 -0.94 -4.88
N GLU A 106 21.23 -2.04 -4.34
CA GLU A 106 21.15 -3.36 -4.97
C GLU A 106 21.22 -4.51 -3.95
N VAL A 107 20.76 -5.68 -4.38
CA VAL A 107 21.00 -6.96 -3.69
C VAL A 107 22.12 -7.68 -4.42
N LEU A 108 23.20 -7.99 -3.72
CA LEU A 108 24.34 -8.74 -4.25
C LEU A 108 24.28 -10.19 -3.76
N GLY A 109 24.51 -11.17 -4.63
CA GLY A 109 24.48 -12.59 -4.26
C GLY A 109 23.15 -13.26 -4.60
N ASP A 110 22.65 -14.12 -3.72
CA ASP A 110 21.43 -14.91 -3.98
C ASP A 110 20.14 -14.09 -3.73
N GLU A 111 19.59 -13.54 -4.81
CA GLU A 111 18.33 -12.78 -4.78
C GLU A 111 17.10 -13.63 -4.39
N LEU A 112 17.13 -14.95 -4.59
CA LEU A 112 16.03 -15.82 -4.16
C LEU A 112 16.06 -15.97 -2.63
N VAL A 113 17.24 -16.18 -2.05
CA VAL A 113 17.40 -16.25 -0.59
C VAL A 113 17.04 -14.91 0.06
N PHE A 114 17.38 -13.77 -0.58
CA PHE A 114 16.89 -12.46 -0.16
C PHE A 114 15.36 -12.41 -0.13
N ALA A 115 14.69 -12.78 -1.21
CA ALA A 115 13.23 -12.75 -1.28
C ALA A 115 12.57 -13.67 -0.24
N GLN A 116 13.14 -14.85 0.02
CA GLN A 116 12.67 -15.77 1.05
C GLN A 116 12.77 -15.18 2.47
N HIS A 117 13.71 -14.26 2.71
CA HIS A 117 14.04 -13.71 4.02
C HIS A 117 13.85 -12.19 4.13
N ALA A 118 13.09 -11.58 3.21
CA ALA A 118 12.89 -10.13 3.16
C ALA A 118 12.35 -9.54 4.48
N HIS A 119 11.49 -10.30 5.18
CA HIS A 119 10.99 -9.98 6.52
C HIS A 119 12.08 -9.80 7.58
N LEU A 120 13.11 -10.66 7.56
CA LEU A 120 14.26 -10.53 8.45
C LEU A 120 15.10 -9.32 8.07
N VAL A 121 15.30 -9.10 6.77
CA VAL A 121 16.06 -7.93 6.27
C VAL A 121 15.38 -6.64 6.69
N ARG A 122 14.06 -6.48 6.47
CA ARG A 122 13.29 -5.30 6.90
C ARG A 122 13.50 -5.05 8.39
N ARG A 123 13.17 -6.04 9.23
CA ARG A 123 13.20 -5.84 10.68
C ARG A 123 14.61 -5.57 11.21
N VAL A 124 15.63 -6.24 10.66
CA VAL A 124 17.03 -5.95 10.99
C VAL A 124 17.39 -4.52 10.61
N LEU A 125 17.03 -4.03 9.42
CA LEU A 125 17.31 -2.66 9.00
C LEU A 125 16.58 -1.59 9.84
N GLU A 126 15.32 -1.84 10.23
CA GLU A 126 14.57 -0.99 11.17
C GLU A 126 15.28 -0.86 12.52
N LEU A 127 15.72 -1.98 13.11
CA LEU A 127 16.49 -1.99 14.36
C LEU A 127 17.83 -1.26 14.21
N GLY A 128 18.40 -1.25 13.00
CA GLY A 128 19.58 -0.45 12.65
C GLY A 128 19.29 1.05 12.69
N ARG A 129 18.16 1.48 12.15
CA ARG A 129 17.69 2.88 12.22
C ARG A 129 17.45 3.32 13.67
N GLU A 130 16.85 2.46 14.49
CA GLU A 130 16.71 2.74 15.92
C GLU A 130 18.06 2.81 16.65
N ALA A 131 19.02 1.96 16.28
CA ALA A 131 20.38 1.99 16.84
C ALA A 131 21.15 3.27 16.45
N ALA A 132 20.90 3.79 15.24
CA ALA A 132 21.53 5.01 14.71
C ALA A 132 20.93 6.27 15.33
N SER A 133 19.60 6.35 15.39
CA SER A 133 18.87 7.51 15.91
C SER A 133 18.83 7.60 17.44
N GLY A 134 19.14 6.50 18.14
CA GLY A 134 18.98 6.41 19.60
C GLY A 134 17.51 6.37 20.04
N ALA A 135 16.56 6.29 19.10
CA ALA A 135 15.16 6.14 19.41
C ALA A 135 14.93 4.82 20.18
N ALA A 136 14.07 4.86 21.20
CA ALA A 136 13.42 3.63 21.65
C ALA A 136 12.62 3.09 20.48
N ALA A 137 12.51 1.76 20.35
CA ALA A 137 11.50 1.18 19.47
C ALA A 137 10.19 1.89 19.77
N PRO A 138 9.44 2.40 18.77
CA PRO A 138 8.10 2.92 19.02
C PRO A 138 7.36 1.81 19.76
N ASP A 139 7.02 2.04 21.03
CA ASP A 139 6.27 1.05 21.77
C ASP A 139 4.93 0.96 21.03
N ALA A 140 4.65 -0.18 20.43
CA ALA A 140 3.36 -0.43 19.77
C ALA A 140 2.18 -0.23 20.76
N ARG A 141 2.46 -0.08 22.07
CA ARG A 141 1.50 0.27 23.12
C ARG A 141 1.45 1.76 23.48
N SER A 142 2.34 2.60 22.97
CA SER A 142 2.33 4.06 23.20
C SER A 142 1.95 4.82 21.94
N ALA A 143 0.68 4.71 21.53
CA ALA A 143 0.10 5.66 20.59
C ALA A 143 0.19 7.09 21.18
N PRO A 144 0.53 8.13 20.39
CA PRO A 144 0.41 9.50 20.85
C PRO A 144 -1.06 9.79 21.17
N ALA A 145 -1.32 10.35 22.35
CA ALA A 145 -2.67 10.69 22.80
C ALA A 145 -3.23 11.99 22.19
N ASP A 146 -2.52 12.61 21.24
CA ASP A 146 -2.82 13.98 20.82
C ASP A 146 -3.26 14.04 19.36
N GLY A 147 -4.59 14.09 19.18
CA GLY A 147 -5.24 14.30 17.90
C GLY A 147 -6.72 13.94 17.92
N ALA A 148 -7.52 14.64 18.74
CA ALA A 148 -8.99 14.62 18.70
C ALA A 148 -9.63 13.21 18.65
N HIS A 149 -9.20 12.29 19.51
CA HIS A 149 -10.12 11.28 19.99
C HIS A 149 -11.06 11.98 20.96
N ASP A 150 -12.30 12.25 20.51
CA ASP A 150 -13.41 12.44 21.44
C ASP A 150 -13.33 11.29 22.44
N GLY A 151 -13.14 11.65 23.71
CA GLY A 151 -12.68 10.77 24.78
C GLY A 151 -13.69 9.73 25.27
N ASP A 152 -14.41 9.07 24.37
CA ASP A 152 -15.47 8.10 24.70
C ASP A 152 -15.21 6.69 24.12
N ASP A 153 -14.30 6.51 23.15
CA ASP A 153 -14.24 5.27 22.37
C ASP A 153 -13.30 4.16 22.89
N ARG A 154 -12.51 4.41 23.95
CA ARG A 154 -11.63 3.37 24.54
C ARG A 154 -12.39 2.28 25.32
N ARG A 155 -13.71 2.39 25.37
CA ARG A 155 -14.63 1.30 25.69
C ARG A 155 -15.69 1.25 24.59
N GLN A 156 -15.33 0.78 23.39
CA GLN A 156 -16.35 0.17 22.54
C GLN A 156 -17.03 -0.92 23.38
N ALA A 157 -18.25 -0.62 23.84
CA ALA A 157 -19.07 -1.59 24.53
C ALA A 157 -19.23 -2.81 23.61
N ALA A 158 -19.26 -4.01 24.19
CA ALA A 158 -19.55 -5.21 23.42
C ALA A 158 -20.80 -4.99 22.56
N GLY A 159 -20.62 -5.02 21.23
CA GLY A 159 -21.63 -4.62 20.25
C GLY A 159 -21.18 -4.93 18.82
N HIS A 160 -22.11 -4.89 17.88
CA HIS A 160 -21.81 -5.07 16.46
C HIS A 160 -21.38 -3.74 15.85
N ASP A 161 -20.40 -3.76 14.95
CA ASP A 161 -20.12 -2.62 14.07
C ASP A 161 -21.35 -2.34 13.19
N ALA A 162 -21.55 -1.08 12.78
CA ALA A 162 -22.61 -0.71 11.85
C ALA A 162 -22.31 -1.08 10.39
N VAL A 163 -21.10 -1.56 10.09
CA VAL A 163 -20.75 -2.10 8.77
C VAL A 163 -21.47 -3.42 8.53
N THR A 164 -22.18 -3.51 7.40
CA THR A 164 -22.91 -4.74 7.01
C THR A 164 -22.25 -5.36 5.79
N GLY A 165 -21.82 -6.62 5.92
CA GLY A 165 -21.28 -7.41 4.81
C GLY A 165 -22.31 -8.32 4.15
N ARG A 166 -22.31 -8.40 2.81
CA ARG A 166 -23.23 -9.24 2.01
C ARG A 166 -22.56 -9.81 0.77
N TYR A 167 -23.15 -10.88 0.24
CA TYR A 167 -22.80 -11.40 -1.07
C TYR A 167 -23.80 -10.94 -2.13
N LEU A 168 -23.27 -10.66 -3.32
CA LEU A 168 -23.99 -10.35 -4.55
C LEU A 168 -23.56 -11.34 -5.63
N HIS A 169 -24.42 -11.58 -6.60
CA HIS A 169 -24.02 -12.30 -7.81
C HIS A 169 -24.03 -11.32 -8.98
N LEU A 170 -22.90 -11.17 -9.65
CA LEU A 170 -22.72 -10.30 -10.80
C LEU A 170 -22.44 -11.13 -12.04
N ASP A 171 -23.01 -10.74 -13.17
CA ASP A 171 -22.63 -11.28 -14.47
C ASP A 171 -21.52 -10.40 -15.06
N VAL A 172 -20.28 -10.88 -14.98
CA VAL A 172 -19.09 -10.17 -15.47
C VAL A 172 -18.50 -10.98 -16.62
N THR A 173 -18.35 -10.36 -17.79
CA THR A 173 -17.74 -10.99 -18.98
C THR A 173 -18.37 -12.34 -19.38
N GLY A 174 -19.68 -12.51 -19.17
CA GLY A 174 -20.40 -13.74 -19.50
C GLY A 174 -20.23 -14.87 -18.48
N SER A 175 -19.66 -14.60 -17.31
CA SER A 175 -19.56 -15.54 -16.19
C SER A 175 -20.26 -14.97 -14.96
N ARG A 176 -21.06 -15.80 -14.29
CA ARG A 176 -21.71 -15.44 -13.03
C ARG A 176 -20.72 -15.57 -11.89
N GLN A 177 -20.43 -14.47 -11.23
CA GLN A 177 -19.43 -14.36 -10.17
C GLN A 177 -20.10 -14.00 -8.85
N ARG A 178 -19.59 -14.55 -7.75
CA ARG A 178 -20.06 -14.21 -6.41
C ARG A 178 -19.10 -13.19 -5.81
N VAL A 179 -19.62 -11.99 -5.54
CA VAL A 179 -18.87 -10.85 -5.03
C VAL A 179 -19.30 -10.53 -3.61
N TYR A 180 -18.35 -10.39 -2.69
CA TYR A 180 -18.59 -9.88 -1.35
C TYR A 180 -18.46 -8.35 -1.36
N TYR A 181 -19.31 -7.68 -0.58
CA TYR A 181 -19.22 -6.25 -0.35
C TYR A 181 -19.62 -5.88 1.08
N GLU A 182 -19.05 -4.79 1.57
CA GLU A 182 -19.42 -4.12 2.81
C GLU A 182 -20.13 -2.80 2.50
N THR A 183 -21.10 -2.45 3.34
CA THR A 183 -21.80 -1.17 3.22
C THR A 183 -22.11 -0.55 4.58
N ALA A 184 -22.06 0.77 4.63
CA ALA A 184 -22.40 1.55 5.81
C ALA A 184 -22.97 2.92 5.43
N GLY A 185 -23.79 3.46 6.32
CA GLY A 185 -24.31 4.82 6.20
C GLY A 185 -25.43 5.01 5.19
N SER A 186 -25.83 6.27 5.03
CA SER A 186 -26.86 6.72 4.09
C SER A 186 -26.51 8.11 3.54
N GLY A 187 -27.01 8.44 2.36
CA GLY A 187 -26.73 9.73 1.71
C GLY A 187 -26.12 9.56 0.33
N ARG A 188 -25.08 10.34 0.02
CA ARG A 188 -24.41 10.30 -1.29
C ARG A 188 -23.73 8.94 -1.49
N ASP A 189 -23.98 8.29 -2.63
CA ASP A 189 -23.35 7.01 -2.96
C ASP A 189 -21.84 7.21 -3.20
N VAL A 190 -21.02 6.44 -2.48
CA VAL A 190 -19.56 6.39 -2.65
C VAL A 190 -19.14 4.93 -2.76
N LEU A 191 -18.39 4.61 -3.82
CA LEU A 191 -17.87 3.27 -4.08
C LEU A 191 -16.35 3.25 -3.90
N PHE A 192 -15.87 2.44 -2.98
CA PHE A 192 -14.46 2.23 -2.69
C PHE A 192 -13.91 0.97 -3.37
N LEU A 193 -12.71 1.10 -3.93
CA LEU A 193 -12.01 0.07 -4.70
C LEU A 193 -10.66 -0.24 -4.03
N HIS A 194 -10.43 -1.51 -3.67
CA HIS A 194 -9.21 -1.94 -2.98
C HIS A 194 -7.98 -1.94 -3.88
N THR A 195 -6.82 -1.96 -3.24
CA THR A 195 -5.51 -2.03 -3.92
C THR A 195 -5.14 -3.46 -4.33
N ALA A 196 -4.07 -3.61 -5.12
CA ALA A 196 -3.60 -4.89 -5.64
C ALA A 196 -3.40 -5.92 -4.52
N GLY A 197 -3.91 -7.14 -4.67
CA GLY A 197 -3.78 -8.28 -3.75
C GLY A 197 -4.45 -8.11 -2.38
N ALA A 198 -5.21 -7.04 -2.19
CA ALA A 198 -5.97 -6.77 -0.97
C ALA A 198 -7.48 -7.00 -1.19
N ASP A 199 -8.30 -6.50 -0.29
CA ASP A 199 -9.76 -6.65 -0.34
C ASP A 199 -10.47 -5.45 0.32
N CYS A 200 -11.81 -5.50 0.39
CA CYS A 200 -12.64 -4.39 0.84
C CYS A 200 -12.38 -3.95 2.30
N ALA A 201 -11.75 -4.80 3.11
CA ALA A 201 -11.45 -4.50 4.51
C ALA A 201 -10.50 -3.31 4.65
N GLN A 202 -9.73 -2.95 3.61
CA GLN A 202 -8.88 -1.75 3.59
C GLN A 202 -9.67 -0.46 3.86
N PHE A 203 -10.98 -0.43 3.58
CA PHE A 203 -11.85 0.72 3.81
C PHE A 203 -12.70 0.59 5.08
N HIS A 204 -12.55 -0.50 5.84
CA HIS A 204 -13.43 -0.79 6.98
C HIS A 204 -13.46 0.36 7.99
N HIS A 205 -12.30 0.94 8.33
CA HIS A 205 -12.22 2.10 9.24
C HIS A 205 -12.95 3.34 8.73
N LEU A 206 -13.01 3.56 7.41
CA LEU A 206 -13.79 4.65 6.82
C LEU A 206 -15.29 4.35 6.88
N LEU A 207 -15.70 3.12 6.57
CA LEU A 207 -17.09 2.67 6.72
C LEU A 207 -17.54 2.72 8.20
N ALA A 208 -16.62 2.43 9.12
CA ALA A 208 -16.78 2.52 10.57
C ALA A 208 -16.98 3.96 11.07
N ASN A 209 -16.46 4.95 10.34
CA ASN A 209 -16.41 6.34 10.77
C ASN A 209 -17.82 6.98 10.88
N PRO A 210 -18.26 7.40 12.08
CA PRO A 210 -19.58 8.00 12.32
C PRO A 210 -19.86 9.27 11.49
N ALA A 211 -18.86 10.13 11.33
CA ALA A 211 -19.00 11.38 10.59
C ALA A 211 -19.26 11.10 9.10
N LEU A 212 -18.53 10.15 8.51
CA LEU A 212 -18.71 9.77 7.10
C LEU A 212 -20.06 9.08 6.87
N ARG A 213 -20.41 8.07 7.69
CA ARG A 213 -21.68 7.31 7.51
C ARG A 213 -22.95 8.14 7.71
N SER A 214 -22.85 9.28 8.39
CA SER A 214 -23.98 10.20 8.57
C SER A 214 -24.35 10.98 7.29
N ARG A 215 -23.45 10.99 6.30
CA ARG A 215 -23.58 11.77 5.05
C ARG A 215 -23.43 10.95 3.78
N LEU A 216 -22.76 9.80 3.87
CA LEU A 216 -22.39 8.96 2.73
C LEU A 216 -23.03 7.57 2.87
N ARG A 217 -23.60 7.07 1.78
CA ARG A 217 -23.84 5.65 1.59
C ARG A 217 -22.58 5.05 0.97
N MET A 218 -21.77 4.44 1.82
CA MET A 218 -20.48 3.88 1.44
C MET A 218 -20.62 2.41 1.10
N VAL A 219 -19.93 1.99 0.03
CA VAL A 219 -19.81 0.60 -0.39
C VAL A 219 -18.34 0.33 -0.68
N SER A 220 -17.79 -0.76 -0.15
CA SER A 220 -16.51 -1.34 -0.57
C SER A 220 -16.77 -2.79 -0.97
N PHE A 221 -16.02 -3.34 -1.92
CA PHE A 221 -16.25 -4.71 -2.40
C PHE A 221 -14.94 -5.42 -2.69
N ASP A 222 -14.99 -6.74 -2.65
CA ASP A 222 -13.87 -7.61 -2.99
C ASP A 222 -13.96 -7.93 -4.48
N LEU A 223 -12.93 -7.62 -5.27
CA LEU A 223 -12.86 -8.12 -6.64
C LEU A 223 -12.97 -9.65 -6.66
N PRO A 224 -13.50 -10.24 -7.73
CA PRO A 224 -13.36 -11.68 -7.96
C PRO A 224 -11.90 -12.10 -7.71
N TRP A 225 -11.71 -13.24 -7.04
CA TRP A 225 -10.41 -13.76 -6.55
C TRP A 225 -9.86 -13.15 -5.25
N HIS A 226 -10.49 -12.11 -4.70
CA HIS A 226 -10.00 -11.39 -3.53
C HIS A 226 -10.87 -11.60 -2.30
N GLY A 227 -10.26 -11.52 -1.12
CA GLY A 227 -10.95 -11.60 0.17
C GLY A 227 -11.98 -12.73 0.24
N LYS A 228 -13.24 -12.34 0.41
CA LYS A 228 -14.40 -13.24 0.48
C LYS A 228 -15.05 -13.49 -0.88
N SER A 229 -14.63 -12.83 -1.96
CA SER A 229 -15.04 -13.10 -3.35
C SER A 229 -14.20 -14.24 -3.98
N PRO A 230 -14.74 -15.47 -4.08
CA PRO A 230 -13.97 -16.57 -4.64
C PRO A 230 -13.70 -16.39 -6.15
N PRO A 231 -12.74 -17.15 -6.70
CA PRO A 231 -12.59 -17.32 -8.14
C PRO A 231 -13.91 -17.79 -8.80
N PRO A 232 -14.17 -17.45 -10.06
CA PRO A 232 -15.36 -17.93 -10.77
C PRO A 232 -15.33 -19.46 -10.93
N PRO A 233 -16.50 -20.12 -11.06
CA PRO A 233 -16.55 -21.56 -11.29
C PRO A 233 -15.72 -21.99 -12.50
N GLY A 234 -14.87 -23.01 -12.33
CA GLY A 234 -13.99 -23.53 -13.38
C GLY A 234 -12.66 -22.78 -13.54
N ALA A 235 -12.41 -21.73 -12.74
CA ALA A 235 -11.11 -21.07 -12.69
C ALA A 235 -9.99 -22.04 -12.27
N VAL A 236 -8.81 -21.86 -12.86
CA VAL A 236 -7.60 -22.63 -12.53
C VAL A 236 -6.81 -21.88 -11.46
N PRO A 237 -6.51 -22.46 -10.28
CA PRO A 237 -5.75 -21.76 -9.24
C PRO A 237 -4.47 -21.08 -9.76
N GLY A 238 -4.26 -19.82 -9.39
CA GLY A 238 -3.12 -19.01 -9.86
C GLY A 238 -3.26 -18.45 -11.28
N SER A 239 -4.35 -18.71 -12.01
CA SER A 239 -4.55 -18.19 -13.37
C SER A 239 -5.15 -16.78 -13.42
N TYR A 240 -5.23 -16.08 -12.30
CA TYR A 240 -5.79 -14.73 -12.25
C TYR A 240 -4.87 -13.74 -12.96
N ALA A 241 -5.45 -12.95 -13.85
CA ALA A 241 -4.82 -11.83 -14.52
C ALA A 241 -5.90 -10.77 -14.73
N LEU A 242 -5.76 -9.63 -14.07
CA LEU A 242 -6.69 -8.53 -14.22
C LEU A 242 -6.37 -7.78 -15.52
N ASP A 243 -7.42 -7.36 -16.23
CA ASP A 243 -7.32 -6.49 -17.39
C ASP A 243 -8.30 -5.31 -17.23
N THR A 244 -8.05 -4.24 -17.99
CA THR A 244 -8.80 -2.98 -17.92
C THR A 244 -10.30 -3.19 -18.15
N ASP A 245 -10.64 -4.03 -19.13
CA ASP A 245 -12.01 -4.24 -19.57
C ASP A 245 -12.83 -5.01 -18.53
N THR A 246 -12.25 -6.07 -17.98
CA THR A 246 -12.82 -6.90 -16.91
C THR A 246 -12.98 -6.06 -15.65
N TYR A 247 -11.99 -5.24 -15.29
CA TYR A 247 -12.07 -4.38 -14.11
C TYR A 247 -13.19 -3.34 -14.26
N ALA A 248 -13.19 -2.56 -15.34
CA ALA A 248 -14.21 -1.52 -15.57
C ALA A 248 -15.63 -2.11 -15.63
N ARG A 249 -15.82 -3.25 -16.30
CA ARG A 249 -17.11 -3.95 -16.35
C ARG A 249 -17.56 -4.44 -14.98
N THR A 250 -16.66 -4.96 -14.16
CA THR A 250 -16.98 -5.41 -12.80
C THR A 250 -17.48 -4.25 -11.95
N VAL A 251 -16.79 -3.11 -11.99
CA VAL A 251 -17.18 -1.92 -11.24
C VAL A 251 -18.55 -1.41 -11.69
N MET A 252 -18.78 -1.28 -13.00
CA MET A 252 -20.06 -0.78 -13.50
C MET A 252 -21.23 -1.74 -13.28
N ALA A 253 -20.98 -3.06 -13.33
CA ALA A 253 -21.99 -4.06 -12.97
C ALA A 253 -22.40 -3.95 -11.49
N LEU A 254 -21.43 -3.69 -10.60
CA LEU A 254 -21.71 -3.45 -9.19
C LEU A 254 -22.51 -2.16 -8.96
N VAL A 255 -22.15 -1.07 -9.66
CA VAL A 255 -22.89 0.20 -9.63
C VAL A 255 -24.35 0.00 -10.02
N GLU A 256 -24.60 -0.75 -11.09
CA GLU A 256 -25.95 -1.07 -11.57
C GLU A 256 -26.74 -1.93 -10.59
N GLU A 257 -26.17 -3.07 -10.18
CA GLU A 257 -26.87 -4.06 -9.35
C GLU A 257 -27.17 -3.54 -7.94
N LEU A 258 -26.30 -2.69 -7.37
CA LEU A 258 -26.53 -2.05 -6.08
C LEU A 258 -27.40 -0.78 -6.17
N GLY A 259 -27.80 -0.39 -7.38
CA GLY A 259 -28.62 0.80 -7.66
C GLY A 259 -27.94 2.10 -7.21
N LEU A 260 -26.62 2.19 -7.36
CA LEU A 260 -25.86 3.40 -7.01
C LEU A 260 -26.10 4.48 -8.07
N ARG A 261 -26.53 5.66 -7.64
CA ARG A 261 -26.93 6.76 -8.54
C ARG A 261 -25.80 7.78 -8.66
N GLN A 262 -25.07 7.71 -9.77
CA GLN A 262 -23.88 8.53 -10.03
C GLN A 262 -22.94 8.55 -8.81
N PRO A 263 -22.45 7.37 -8.38
CA PRO A 263 -21.58 7.30 -7.22
C PRO A 263 -20.28 8.07 -7.48
N ILE A 264 -19.70 8.61 -6.41
CA ILE A 264 -18.29 9.01 -6.44
C ILE A 264 -17.46 7.74 -6.26
N VAL A 265 -16.52 7.51 -7.17
CA VAL A 265 -15.66 6.32 -7.14
C VAL A 265 -14.30 6.69 -6.56
N VAL A 266 -13.87 5.98 -5.53
CA VAL A 266 -12.64 6.24 -4.79
C VAL A 266 -11.78 4.99 -4.80
N GLY A 267 -10.52 5.12 -5.21
CA GLY A 267 -9.61 3.98 -5.33
C GLY A 267 -8.17 4.41 -5.21
N ALA A 268 -7.30 3.50 -4.77
CA ALA A 268 -5.86 3.74 -4.66
C ALA A 268 -5.05 2.77 -5.53
N SER A 269 -3.88 3.18 -6.02
CA SER A 269 -2.99 2.31 -6.80
C SER A 269 -3.67 1.84 -8.09
N MET A 270 -3.76 0.52 -8.35
CA MET A 270 -4.55 -0.03 -9.46
C MET A 270 -6.00 0.50 -9.51
N ALA A 271 -6.60 0.70 -8.34
CA ALA A 271 -7.94 1.21 -8.23
C ALA A 271 -8.01 2.73 -8.51
N GLY A 272 -6.91 3.45 -8.35
CA GLY A 272 -6.79 4.84 -8.79
C GLY A 272 -6.70 4.95 -10.31
N GLU A 273 -6.00 4.03 -10.97
CA GLU A 273 -5.92 3.98 -12.44
C GLU A 273 -7.28 3.63 -13.07
N ILE A 274 -7.99 2.63 -12.52
CA ILE A 274 -9.33 2.31 -13.02
C ILE A 274 -10.32 3.46 -12.78
N CYS A 275 -10.16 4.27 -11.72
CA CYS A 275 -10.94 5.50 -11.55
C CYS A 275 -10.78 6.45 -12.75
N LEU A 276 -9.54 6.66 -13.24
CA LEU A 276 -9.30 7.49 -14.41
C LEU A 276 -9.92 6.89 -15.67
N GLU A 277 -9.81 5.57 -15.84
CA GLU A 277 -10.44 4.85 -16.95
C GLU A 277 -11.97 4.97 -16.94
N LEU A 278 -12.58 4.84 -15.76
CA LEU A 278 -14.02 4.93 -15.58
C LEU A 278 -14.52 6.36 -15.83
N ALA A 279 -13.76 7.39 -15.42
CA ALA A 279 -14.05 8.77 -15.75
C ALA A 279 -13.99 9.03 -17.26
N TYR A 280 -13.08 8.37 -17.98
CA TYR A 280 -12.98 8.42 -19.44
C TYR A 280 -14.15 7.70 -20.14
N ARG A 281 -14.47 6.46 -19.75
CA ARG A 281 -15.46 5.60 -20.43
C ARG A 281 -16.91 5.88 -20.04
N HIS A 282 -17.14 6.30 -18.79
CA HIS A 282 -18.48 6.39 -18.19
C HIS A 282 -18.74 7.75 -17.52
N PRO A 283 -18.37 8.89 -18.13
CA PRO A 283 -18.45 10.19 -17.47
C PRO A 283 -19.86 10.59 -17.00
N ASP A 284 -20.93 10.15 -17.68
CA ASP A 284 -22.32 10.48 -17.27
C ASP A 284 -22.86 9.59 -16.15
N ARG A 285 -22.19 8.46 -15.89
CA ARG A 285 -22.66 7.43 -14.96
C ARG A 285 -22.10 7.61 -13.55
N LEU A 286 -21.16 8.53 -13.37
CA LEU A 286 -20.43 8.75 -12.12
C LEU A 286 -20.64 10.18 -11.63
N GLY A 287 -20.54 10.36 -10.31
CA GLY A 287 -20.58 11.68 -9.68
C GLY A 287 -19.24 12.40 -9.66
N GLY A 288 -18.17 11.73 -10.08
CA GLY A 288 -16.78 12.14 -9.94
C GLY A 288 -15.91 10.98 -9.49
N VAL A 289 -14.60 11.18 -9.55
CA VAL A 289 -13.62 10.18 -9.09
C VAL A 289 -12.57 10.82 -8.18
N VAL A 290 -12.18 10.07 -7.15
CA VAL A 290 -11.01 10.35 -6.31
C VAL A 290 -9.97 9.26 -6.58
N ALA A 291 -9.01 9.56 -7.45
CA ALA A 291 -7.95 8.65 -7.87
C ALA A 291 -6.72 8.85 -6.97
N CYS A 292 -6.54 7.96 -6.00
CA CYS A 292 -5.40 8.00 -5.08
C CYS A 292 -4.23 7.20 -5.66
N GLU A 293 -3.00 7.64 -5.44
CA GLU A 293 -1.77 6.94 -5.84
C GLU A 293 -1.79 6.49 -7.32
N ALA A 294 -2.37 7.34 -8.19
CA ALA A 294 -2.61 7.03 -9.59
C ALA A 294 -1.73 7.88 -10.50
N SER A 295 -1.32 7.32 -11.62
CA SER A 295 -0.70 8.05 -12.74
C SER A 295 -1.25 7.49 -14.05
N ASP A 296 -0.88 8.04 -15.20
CA ASP A 296 -1.26 7.54 -16.53
C ASP A 296 -0.45 6.30 -16.98
N ALA A 297 0.65 5.98 -16.29
CA ALA A 297 1.42 4.76 -16.44
C ALA A 297 2.39 4.56 -15.27
N VAL A 298 2.32 3.40 -14.59
CA VAL A 298 3.26 3.00 -13.54
C VAL A 298 4.16 1.84 -14.02
N PRO A 299 5.42 2.09 -14.42
CA PRO A 299 6.31 1.00 -14.84
C PRO A 299 7.02 0.34 -13.66
N GLY A 300 7.49 -0.90 -13.86
CA GLY A 300 8.47 -1.54 -13.00
C GLY A 300 7.93 -2.08 -11.66
N ARG A 301 6.63 -2.33 -11.56
CA ARG A 301 6.02 -2.91 -10.33
C ARG A 301 5.86 -4.42 -10.38
N GLN A 302 6.10 -5.04 -11.53
CA GLN A 302 6.09 -6.50 -11.66
C GLN A 302 7.19 -7.12 -10.79
N VAL A 303 6.77 -7.77 -9.71
CA VAL A 303 7.66 -8.41 -8.73
C VAL A 303 7.53 -9.93 -8.83
N ARG A 304 8.48 -10.56 -9.54
CA ARG A 304 8.44 -11.99 -9.86
C ARG A 304 8.32 -12.92 -8.64
N TRP A 305 8.84 -12.49 -7.48
CA TRP A 305 8.81 -13.28 -6.25
C TRP A 305 7.40 -13.44 -5.65
N ALA A 306 6.45 -12.58 -6.01
CA ALA A 306 5.06 -12.71 -5.54
C ALA A 306 4.32 -13.93 -6.13
N LEU A 307 4.87 -14.58 -7.17
CA LEU A 307 4.32 -15.79 -7.79
C LEU A 307 5.32 -16.97 -7.78
N ASP A 308 6.54 -16.78 -7.26
CA ASP A 308 7.54 -17.86 -7.24
C ASP A 308 7.15 -18.91 -6.17
N PRO A 309 6.97 -20.20 -6.52
CA PRO A 309 6.54 -21.23 -5.57
C PRO A 309 7.57 -21.51 -4.46
N ARG A 310 8.80 -21.02 -4.59
CA ARG A 310 9.86 -21.13 -3.57
C ARG A 310 9.84 -19.97 -2.58
N VAL A 311 9.05 -18.93 -2.84
CA VAL A 311 8.89 -17.77 -1.97
C VAL A 311 7.50 -17.84 -1.35
N ASN A 312 7.44 -17.75 -0.03
CA ASN A 312 6.15 -17.70 0.66
C ASN A 312 5.48 -16.34 0.39
N GLN A 313 4.53 -16.30 -0.53
CA GLN A 313 3.82 -15.07 -0.89
C GLN A 313 3.14 -14.40 0.31
N ALA A 314 2.63 -15.18 1.27
CA ALA A 314 1.92 -14.68 2.45
C ALA A 314 2.87 -13.99 3.45
N LEU A 315 4.18 -14.09 3.20
CA LEU A 315 5.21 -13.37 3.91
C LEU A 315 5.81 -12.28 3.02
N PHE A 316 6.21 -12.62 1.79
CA PHE A 316 6.90 -11.67 0.91
C PHE A 316 6.02 -10.49 0.45
N VAL A 317 4.74 -10.72 0.11
CA VAL A 317 3.86 -9.64 -0.36
C VAL A 317 3.62 -8.59 0.74
N PRO A 318 3.23 -8.95 1.98
CA PRO A 318 3.17 -8.00 3.09
C PRO A 318 4.45 -7.21 3.33
N GLU A 319 5.62 -7.85 3.18
CA GLU A 319 6.93 -7.20 3.36
C GLU A 319 7.25 -6.17 2.27
N TRP A 320 6.85 -6.47 1.04
CA TRP A 320 6.93 -5.53 -0.07
C TRP A 320 5.99 -4.33 0.13
N VAL A 321 4.79 -4.58 0.65
CA VAL A 321 3.76 -3.58 0.96
C VAL A 321 4.16 -2.71 2.14
N ASP A 322 4.72 -3.27 3.21
CA ASP A 322 5.09 -2.51 4.41
C ASP A 322 6.02 -1.34 4.10
N GLY A 323 6.96 -1.60 3.19
CA GLY A 323 7.91 -0.59 2.77
C GLY A 323 7.29 0.64 2.11
N LEU A 324 6.07 0.55 1.58
CA LEU A 324 5.37 1.63 0.87
C LEU A 324 4.59 2.57 1.80
N MET A 325 4.41 2.20 3.06
CA MET A 325 3.71 3.02 4.04
C MET A 325 4.63 4.11 4.61
N ALA A 326 4.06 5.24 5.04
CA ALA A 326 4.82 6.30 5.69
C ALA A 326 5.37 5.86 7.07
N PRO A 327 6.56 6.32 7.49
CA PRO A 327 7.07 6.15 8.86
C PRO A 327 6.15 6.71 9.94
N GLN A 328 5.29 7.68 9.60
CA GLN A 328 4.36 8.35 10.49
C GLN A 328 3.05 7.58 10.69
N SER A 329 2.81 6.53 9.89
CA SER A 329 1.58 5.76 9.94
C SER A 329 1.48 4.99 11.27
N PRO A 330 0.33 5.04 11.98
CA PRO A 330 0.17 4.38 13.27
C PRO A 330 0.51 2.87 13.21
N PRO A 331 1.30 2.34 14.17
CA PRO A 331 1.74 0.94 14.15
C PRO A 331 0.61 -0.09 14.04
N GLU A 332 -0.53 0.16 14.66
CA GLU A 332 -1.70 -0.70 14.64
C GLU A 332 -2.28 -0.85 13.23
N TYR A 333 -2.42 0.24 12.49
CA TYR A 333 -2.93 0.23 11.12
C TYR A 333 -1.92 -0.36 10.15
N ARG A 334 -0.62 -0.10 10.36
CA ARG A 334 0.44 -0.76 9.60
C ARG A 334 0.40 -2.28 9.78
N ALA A 335 0.21 -2.76 11.01
CA ALA A 335 0.08 -4.18 11.30
C ALA A 335 -1.17 -4.79 10.66
N GLU A 336 -2.30 -4.07 10.65
CA GLU A 336 -3.52 -4.50 9.95
C GLU A 336 -3.33 -4.56 8.43
N VAL A 337 -2.67 -3.57 7.81
CA VAL A 337 -2.31 -3.59 6.39
C VAL A 337 -1.46 -4.82 6.09
N TRP A 338 -0.37 -5.03 6.84
CA TRP A 338 0.49 -6.20 6.69
C TRP A 338 -0.32 -7.51 6.78
N TRP A 339 -1.18 -7.60 7.80
CA TRP A 339 -2.02 -8.77 8.03
C TRP A 339 -3.00 -9.03 6.88
N GLY A 340 -3.70 -8.01 6.39
CA GLY A 340 -4.62 -8.12 5.26
C GLY A 340 -3.91 -8.67 4.02
N TYR A 341 -2.72 -8.15 3.72
CA TYR A 341 -1.91 -8.65 2.62
C TYR A 341 -1.40 -10.08 2.79
N SER A 342 -1.24 -10.56 4.03
CA SER A 342 -0.82 -11.95 4.29
C SER A 342 -1.92 -12.96 3.98
N GLN A 343 -3.16 -12.50 3.84
CA GLN A 343 -4.34 -13.33 3.55
C GLN A 343 -4.64 -13.46 2.05
N GLY A 344 -3.87 -12.78 1.19
CA GLY A 344 -4.10 -12.75 -0.25
C GLY A 344 -4.10 -14.14 -0.91
N GLY A 345 -5.03 -14.34 -1.86
CA GLY A 345 -5.11 -15.57 -2.65
C GLY A 345 -3.87 -15.79 -3.53
N HIS A 346 -3.54 -17.06 -3.80
CA HIS A 346 -2.37 -17.38 -4.63
C HIS A 346 -2.46 -16.79 -6.04
N GLY A 347 -1.45 -15.99 -6.39
CA GLY A 347 -1.36 -15.26 -7.65
C GLY A 347 -2.25 -14.02 -7.77
N ALA A 348 -3.09 -13.70 -6.79
CA ALA A 348 -3.99 -12.55 -6.84
C ALA A 348 -3.23 -11.22 -6.95
N PHE A 349 -2.29 -10.97 -6.03
CA PHE A 349 -1.42 -9.79 -6.07
C PHE A 349 -0.67 -9.66 -7.40
N TYR A 350 -0.07 -10.75 -7.89
CA TYR A 350 0.66 -10.73 -9.15
C TYR A 350 -0.27 -10.42 -10.33
N GLY A 351 -1.46 -11.04 -10.37
CA GLY A 351 -2.46 -10.83 -11.42
C GLY A 351 -3.00 -9.39 -11.47
N ASP A 352 -3.13 -8.73 -10.32
CA ASP A 352 -3.46 -7.30 -10.24
C ASP A 352 -2.33 -6.41 -10.75
N ILE A 353 -1.08 -6.76 -10.43
CA ILE A 353 0.10 -6.01 -10.88
C ILE A 353 0.28 -6.11 -12.41
N LEU A 354 -0.20 -7.18 -13.05
CA LEU A 354 -0.26 -7.26 -14.51
C LEU A 354 -1.13 -6.16 -15.11
N PHE A 355 -2.20 -5.75 -14.43
CA PHE A 355 -2.99 -4.59 -14.80
C PHE A 355 -2.25 -3.29 -14.48
N TYR A 356 -1.89 -3.08 -13.22
CA TYR A 356 -1.32 -1.82 -12.68
C TYR A 356 0.00 -1.39 -13.33
N SER A 357 0.82 -2.35 -13.77
CA SER A 357 2.14 -2.08 -14.35
C SER A 357 2.34 -2.89 -15.63
N GLY A 358 1.29 -3.03 -16.44
CA GLY A 358 1.32 -3.78 -17.69
C GLY A 358 0.18 -3.40 -18.63
N ASP A 359 -1.01 -3.94 -18.40
CA ASP A 359 -2.18 -3.82 -19.30
C ASP A 359 -2.68 -2.38 -19.44
N TRP A 360 -2.81 -1.65 -18.34
CA TRP A 360 -3.37 -0.32 -18.37
C TRP A 360 -2.34 0.72 -18.81
N ASP A 361 -2.72 1.50 -19.83
CA ASP A 361 -1.96 2.64 -20.34
C ASP A 361 -2.94 3.80 -20.58
N GLY A 362 -2.96 4.73 -19.62
CA GLY A 362 -3.83 5.89 -19.64
C GLY A 362 -3.29 7.03 -20.50
N ARG A 363 -2.07 6.95 -21.05
CA ARG A 363 -1.40 8.12 -21.66
C ARG A 363 -2.18 8.73 -22.81
N ASP A 364 -2.87 7.95 -23.63
CA ASP A 364 -3.70 8.46 -24.73
C ASP A 364 -5.18 8.67 -24.34
N ARG A 365 -5.53 8.41 -23.07
CA ARG A 365 -6.91 8.47 -22.57
C ARG A 365 -7.13 9.64 -21.61
N VAL A 366 -6.20 9.85 -20.68
CA VAL A 366 -6.31 10.92 -19.66
C VAL A 366 -6.51 12.32 -20.24
N PRO A 367 -5.91 12.72 -21.39
CA PRO A 367 -6.16 14.04 -21.98
C PRO A 367 -7.59 14.25 -22.51
N HIS A 368 -8.36 13.17 -22.64
CA HIS A 368 -9.72 13.17 -23.17
C HIS A 368 -10.79 12.95 -22.09
N ILE A 369 -10.41 12.92 -20.81
CA ILE A 369 -11.36 12.90 -19.70
C ILE A 369 -12.09 14.26 -19.65
N ASP A 370 -13.42 14.22 -19.68
CA ASP A 370 -14.28 15.40 -19.57
C ASP A 370 -14.64 15.66 -18.10
N THR A 371 -13.88 16.54 -17.43
CA THR A 371 -14.09 16.86 -16.02
C THR A 371 -15.34 17.69 -15.75
N GLN A 372 -16.02 18.21 -16.79
CA GLN A 372 -17.31 18.87 -16.62
C GLN A 372 -18.45 17.86 -16.43
N ARG A 373 -18.27 16.63 -16.95
CA ARG A 373 -19.22 15.53 -16.77
C ARG A 373 -18.85 14.65 -15.59
N CYS A 374 -17.56 14.41 -15.38
CA CYS A 374 -17.04 13.60 -14.27
C CYS A 374 -15.84 14.30 -13.61
N PRO A 375 -16.04 15.06 -12.52
CA PRO A 375 -14.94 15.71 -11.80
C PRO A 375 -13.86 14.73 -11.37
N VAL A 376 -12.58 15.12 -11.51
CA VAL A 376 -11.43 14.29 -11.14
C VAL A 376 -10.62 14.98 -10.04
N VAL A 377 -10.46 14.29 -8.91
CA VAL A 377 -9.52 14.66 -7.86
C VAL A 377 -8.46 13.57 -7.75
N MET A 378 -7.19 13.95 -7.86
CA MET A 378 -6.05 13.06 -7.68
C MET A 378 -5.35 13.37 -6.35
N LEU A 379 -5.09 12.33 -5.56
CA LEU A 379 -4.40 12.44 -4.27
C LEU A 379 -3.20 11.49 -4.26
N THR A 380 -2.05 11.92 -3.75
CA THR A 380 -0.87 11.05 -3.66
C THR A 380 -0.16 11.24 -2.34
N GLY A 381 0.14 10.16 -1.63
CA GLY A 381 0.93 10.17 -0.42
C GLY A 381 2.32 10.73 -0.68
N GLU A 382 2.80 11.61 0.22
CA GLU A 382 4.18 12.13 0.18
C GLU A 382 5.23 11.00 0.11
N TYR A 383 4.97 9.89 0.80
CA TYR A 383 5.88 8.74 0.91
C TYR A 383 5.70 7.68 -0.17
N ASP A 384 4.79 7.87 -1.12
CA ASP A 384 4.62 6.90 -2.19
C ASP A 384 5.82 6.90 -3.15
N TYR A 385 6.60 5.80 -3.16
CA TYR A 385 7.63 5.55 -4.17
C TYR A 385 7.18 4.58 -5.27
N SER A 386 6.02 3.96 -5.16
CA SER A 386 5.38 3.18 -6.23
C SER A 386 4.86 4.12 -7.31
N CYS A 387 3.94 5.00 -6.95
CA CYS A 387 3.40 6.07 -7.80
C CYS A 387 3.79 7.43 -7.22
N THR A 388 5.00 7.89 -7.55
CA THR A 388 5.54 9.12 -6.92
C THR A 388 4.63 10.33 -7.10
N PRO A 389 4.60 11.30 -6.16
CA PRO A 389 3.89 12.56 -6.32
C PRO A 389 4.15 13.25 -7.68
N GLU A 390 5.36 13.13 -8.22
CA GLU A 390 5.74 13.66 -9.54
C GLU A 390 5.03 12.94 -10.71
N MET A 391 4.79 11.64 -10.61
CA MET A 391 4.06 10.86 -11.61
C MET A 391 2.58 11.26 -11.62
N SER A 392 1.94 11.32 -10.45
CA SER A 392 0.55 11.74 -10.32
C SER A 392 0.34 13.20 -10.73
N ARG A 393 1.24 14.11 -10.32
CA ARG A 393 1.20 15.52 -10.74
C ARG A 393 1.23 15.68 -12.26
N ARG A 394 2.18 15.02 -12.93
CA ARG A 394 2.29 15.04 -14.39
C ARG A 394 1.05 14.49 -15.08
N THR A 395 0.42 13.47 -14.49
CA THR A 395 -0.84 12.91 -15.00
C THR A 395 -1.97 13.91 -14.85
N ALA A 396 -2.14 14.52 -13.68
CA ALA A 396 -3.17 15.51 -13.41
C ALA A 396 -3.04 16.73 -14.33
N GLU A 397 -1.82 17.20 -14.59
CA GLU A 397 -1.55 18.30 -15.54
C GLU A 397 -2.00 17.99 -16.98
N ARG A 398 -2.13 16.71 -17.34
CA ARG A 398 -2.62 16.26 -18.64
C ARG A 398 -4.14 16.12 -18.69
N ILE A 399 -4.84 16.17 -17.56
CA ILE A 399 -6.31 16.09 -17.47
C ILE A 399 -6.86 17.51 -17.29
N PRO A 400 -7.46 18.14 -18.33
CA PRO A 400 -7.98 19.49 -18.20
C PRO A 400 -9.03 19.58 -17.09
N GLY A 401 -8.79 20.41 -16.08
CA GLY A 401 -9.72 20.63 -14.97
C GLY A 401 -9.61 19.64 -13.80
N ALA A 402 -8.66 18.70 -13.82
CA ALA A 402 -8.40 17.85 -12.65
C ALA A 402 -7.79 18.65 -11.50
N HIS A 403 -8.15 18.27 -10.27
CA HIS A 403 -7.49 18.75 -9.05
C HIS A 403 -6.43 17.75 -8.60
N PHE A 404 -5.29 18.23 -8.11
CA PHE A 404 -4.24 17.39 -7.57
C PHE A 404 -3.71 17.93 -6.24
N ALA A 405 -3.55 17.05 -5.26
CA ALA A 405 -2.92 17.37 -3.98
C ALA A 405 -2.02 16.23 -3.50
N VAL A 406 -0.90 16.60 -2.88
CA VAL A 406 -0.06 15.67 -2.13
C VAL A 406 -0.60 15.57 -0.70
N MET A 407 -0.67 14.36 -0.15
CA MET A 407 -1.08 14.08 1.22
C MET A 407 0.18 13.94 2.09
N PRO A 408 0.51 14.95 2.93
CA PRO A 408 1.71 14.93 3.76
C PRO A 408 1.70 13.74 4.73
N GLU A 409 2.86 13.15 4.96
CA GLU A 409 3.05 12.06 5.94
C GLU A 409 2.12 10.85 5.73
N LEU A 410 1.75 10.57 4.48
CA LEU A 410 1.04 9.38 4.02
C LEU A 410 1.85 8.70 2.91
N GLY A 411 1.80 7.38 2.86
CA GLY A 411 2.41 6.53 1.84
C GLY A 411 1.41 6.04 0.79
N HIS A 412 1.66 4.85 0.24
CA HIS A 412 0.88 4.28 -0.86
C HIS A 412 -0.52 3.75 -0.46
N PHE A 413 -0.80 3.61 0.84
CA PHE A 413 -2.07 3.05 1.31
C PHE A 413 -2.81 4.02 2.23
N PRO A 414 -2.98 5.30 1.85
CA PRO A 414 -3.38 6.36 2.77
C PRO A 414 -4.66 6.04 3.55
N HIS A 415 -5.64 5.42 2.88
CA HIS A 415 -6.93 5.01 3.42
C HIS A 415 -6.85 3.91 4.49
N ALA A 416 -5.82 3.07 4.44
CA ALA A 416 -5.64 1.92 5.32
C ALA A 416 -4.50 2.12 6.33
N GLU A 417 -3.41 2.79 5.95
CA GLU A 417 -2.25 3.02 6.82
C GLU A 417 -2.49 4.13 7.85
N ASN A 418 -3.38 5.09 7.55
CA ASN A 418 -3.82 6.11 8.51
C ASN A 418 -5.22 6.63 8.14
N PRO A 419 -6.27 5.84 8.43
CA PRO A 419 -7.65 6.16 8.05
C PRO A 419 -8.15 7.54 8.55
N PRO A 420 -7.86 7.98 9.80
CA PRO A 420 -8.28 9.31 10.25
C PRO A 420 -7.69 10.46 9.43
N ARG A 421 -6.39 10.39 9.09
CA ARG A 421 -5.73 11.40 8.27
C ARG A 421 -6.26 11.40 6.84
N PHE A 422 -6.47 10.22 6.26
CA PHE A 422 -7.09 10.11 4.94
C PHE A 422 -8.54 10.61 4.90
N ALA A 423 -9.34 10.38 5.94
CA ALA A 423 -10.72 10.84 6.00
C ALA A 423 -10.86 12.38 5.89
N ALA A 424 -9.87 13.13 6.39
CA ALA A 424 -9.80 14.58 6.20
C ALA A 424 -9.58 14.94 4.71
N HIS A 425 -8.58 14.35 4.07
CA HIS A 425 -8.30 14.56 2.64
C HIS A 425 -9.45 14.12 1.74
N LEU A 426 -10.11 13.00 2.07
CA LEU A 426 -11.29 12.53 1.38
C LEU A 426 -12.43 13.55 1.50
N SER A 427 -12.66 14.14 2.67
CA SER A 427 -13.69 15.16 2.87
C SER A 427 -13.45 16.40 2.02
N ASP A 428 -12.21 16.83 1.88
CA ASP A 428 -11.81 17.95 1.01
C ASP A 428 -11.99 17.60 -0.47
N ALA A 429 -11.62 16.38 -0.87
CA ALA A 429 -11.82 15.89 -2.24
C ALA A 429 -13.31 15.82 -2.61
N LEU A 430 -14.16 15.32 -1.71
CA LEU A 430 -15.61 15.28 -1.91
C LEU A 430 -16.20 16.69 -2.06
N THR A 431 -15.74 17.64 -1.24
CA THR A 431 -16.14 19.06 -1.35
C THR A 431 -15.70 19.66 -2.69
N THR A 432 -14.51 19.30 -3.17
CA THR A 432 -14.01 19.72 -4.49
C THR A 432 -14.86 19.17 -5.62
N ILE A 433 -15.28 17.91 -5.55
CA ILE A 433 -16.19 17.30 -6.53
C ILE A 433 -17.55 18.01 -6.52
N ASP A 434 -18.13 18.28 -5.35
CA ASP A 434 -19.43 18.93 -5.23
C ASP A 434 -19.43 20.36 -5.81
N THR A 435 -18.32 21.10 -5.66
CA THR A 435 -18.19 22.46 -6.21
C THR A 435 -18.04 22.50 -7.73
N HIS A 436 -17.56 21.41 -8.34
CA HIS A 436 -17.32 21.30 -9.79
C HIS A 436 -18.35 20.43 -10.51
N SER A 437 -19.30 19.85 -9.79
CA SER A 437 -20.40 19.09 -10.38
C SER A 437 -21.33 20.03 -11.16
N PRO A 438 -21.78 19.65 -12.37
CA PRO A 438 -22.79 20.41 -13.09
C PRO A 438 -24.06 20.48 -12.22
N LYS A 439 -24.57 21.70 -11.98
CA LYS A 439 -25.83 21.87 -11.26
C LYS A 439 -26.92 21.11 -12.01
N PRO A 440 -27.80 20.35 -11.34
CA PRO A 440 -28.94 19.76 -12.00
C PRO A 440 -29.73 20.89 -12.69
N GLU A 441 -30.11 20.68 -13.96
CA GLU A 441 -31.09 21.54 -14.61
C GLU A 441 -32.34 21.59 -13.72
N PRO A 442 -32.93 22.77 -13.50
CA PRO A 442 -34.19 22.86 -12.77
C PRO A 442 -35.18 21.92 -13.45
N ALA A 443 -35.78 21.01 -12.68
CA ALA A 443 -36.82 20.14 -13.20
C ALA A 443 -37.87 21.03 -13.89
N ASP A 444 -38.09 20.80 -15.18
CA ASP A 444 -39.21 21.39 -15.89
C ASP A 444 -40.49 20.91 -15.19
N ASP A 445 -41.01 21.76 -14.31
CA ASP A 445 -42.38 21.69 -13.81
C ASP A 445 -43.30 21.97 -15.01
N HIS A 446 -43.43 20.98 -15.88
CA HIS A 446 -44.51 20.91 -16.85
C HIS A 446 -45.69 20.17 -16.22
N HIS A 447 -46.61 21.02 -15.75
CA HIS A 447 -48.00 20.82 -15.36
C HIS A 447 -48.72 19.56 -15.82
#